data_AF-A0A224XQV0-F1
#
_entry.id   AF-A0A224XQV0-F1
#
_cell.length_a   1.000
_cell.length_b   1.000
_cell.length_c   1.000
_cell.angle_alpha   90.00
_cell.angle_beta   90.00
_cell.angle_gamma   90.00
#
_symmetry.space_group_name_H-M   'P 1'
#
loop_
_entity.id
_entity.type
_entity.pdbx_description
1 polymer ?
#
loop_
_entity_poly.entity_id
_entity_poly.type
_entity_poly.pdbx_seq_one_letter_code
_entity_poly.pdbx_strand_id
1 'polypeptide(L)'
;KLEDIGKKRWFNNCAVFMKLYQVATLEASLNGVERVKDAIWRDGKIEYFIKDLIILSVWKEKVLPELLKIKPIPQHLIPTYLILYKEVTLIGMLQLLLYHSEMLNDIIDTTFIDLIDYCVYKLATINSDDLPMVAEKKLETNAIEDIQRHNKNLKFIISTHCVCLLRFICENLESLPLNVASRIYTVHDVPLLITQLLDNDTWLRRINGKVYKYSNNTWKEWFKNDPPLSEVETQIWLLIHQLLLNSTCGIVYTFSDYRKEQLSKLLRHLHEGVTDHLSPLADLKRWLLSSYFCSNEAPRVDNPLIVEISRQFRDAIYETYEGKWHDIALARSKLLFYADSKELKFIASGFSGFVENVDTLTNSLRTCFSCYNRALKKCSKCKKAWYCSRKCQVEHWSAHKNT
;
A
#
# COMPACT_ATOMS: atom_id res chain seq x y z
N LYS A 1 -11.78 -13.89 -10.03
CA LYS A 1 -11.61 -14.89 -8.96
C LYS A 1 -10.11 -15.08 -8.67
N LEU A 2 -9.74 -15.79 -7.60
CA LEU A 2 -8.34 -15.89 -7.17
C LEU A 2 -7.47 -16.68 -8.19
N GLU A 3 -8.03 -17.72 -8.79
CA GLU A 3 -7.40 -18.55 -9.83
C GLU A 3 -7.25 -17.84 -11.19
N ASP A 4 -7.91 -16.70 -11.37
CA ASP A 4 -7.75 -15.86 -12.58
C ASP A 4 -6.48 -15.03 -12.56
N ILE A 5 -5.93 -14.76 -11.37
CA ILE A 5 -4.69 -13.98 -11.21
C ILE A 5 -3.55 -14.67 -11.98
N GLY A 6 -2.86 -13.87 -12.80
CA GLY A 6 -1.78 -14.37 -13.64
C GLY A 6 -2.22 -15.06 -14.94
N LYS A 7 -3.51 -15.05 -15.31
CA LYS A 7 -3.96 -15.43 -16.67
C LYS A 7 -3.72 -14.28 -17.67
N LYS A 8 -3.59 -14.58 -18.97
CA LYS A 8 -3.47 -13.57 -20.04
C LYS A 8 -4.63 -12.54 -20.02
N ARG A 9 -5.87 -13.02 -19.85
CA ARG A 9 -7.05 -12.15 -19.71
C ARG A 9 -6.95 -11.23 -18.50
N TRP A 10 -6.42 -11.71 -17.38
CA TRP A 10 -6.22 -10.91 -16.18
C TRP A 10 -5.18 -9.81 -16.40
N PHE A 11 -4.08 -10.09 -17.09
CA PHE A 11 -3.10 -9.06 -17.46
C PHE A 11 -3.68 -7.98 -18.38
N ASN A 12 -4.52 -8.36 -19.36
CA ASN A 12 -5.20 -7.38 -20.21
C ASN A 12 -6.12 -6.47 -19.40
N ASN A 13 -6.92 -7.03 -18.49
CA ASN A 13 -7.78 -6.25 -17.62
C ASN A 13 -6.97 -5.32 -16.70
N CYS A 14 -5.82 -5.80 -16.20
CA CYS A 14 -4.91 -4.99 -15.40
C CYS A 14 -4.33 -3.83 -16.19
N ALA A 15 -3.93 -4.05 -17.45
CA ALA A 15 -3.44 -2.99 -18.31
C ALA A 15 -4.50 -1.90 -18.54
N VAL A 16 -5.76 -2.29 -18.79
CA VAL A 16 -6.88 -1.34 -18.93
C VAL A 16 -7.11 -0.57 -17.64
N PHE A 17 -7.13 -1.27 -16.49
CA PHE A 17 -7.30 -0.63 -15.20
C PHE A 17 -6.17 0.37 -14.90
N MET A 18 -4.91 0.02 -15.18
CA MET A 18 -3.78 0.91 -14.91
C MET A 18 -3.88 2.20 -15.73
N LYS A 19 -4.34 2.12 -16.98
CA LYS A 19 -4.64 3.33 -17.77
C LYS A 19 -5.73 4.17 -17.14
N LEU A 20 -6.80 3.54 -16.66
CA LEU A 20 -7.88 4.23 -15.95
C LEU A 20 -7.37 4.96 -14.69
N TYR A 21 -6.53 4.28 -13.91
CA TYR A 21 -5.89 4.85 -12.72
C TYR A 21 -4.97 6.03 -13.06
N GLN A 22 -4.19 5.94 -14.14
CA GLN A 22 -3.35 7.06 -14.61
C GLN A 22 -4.21 8.28 -14.96
N VAL A 23 -5.30 8.08 -15.70
CA VAL A 23 -6.23 9.16 -16.05
C VAL A 23 -6.84 9.77 -14.79
N ALA A 24 -7.31 8.96 -13.85
CA ALA A 24 -7.87 9.45 -12.58
C ALA A 24 -6.85 10.29 -11.79
N THR A 25 -5.60 9.84 -11.74
CA THR A 25 -4.51 10.57 -11.05
C THR A 25 -4.24 11.92 -11.74
N LEU A 26 -4.23 11.95 -13.07
CA LEU A 26 -4.04 13.19 -13.83
C LEU A 26 -5.22 14.14 -13.63
N GLU A 27 -6.46 13.65 -13.68
CA GLU A 27 -7.67 14.45 -13.44
C GLU A 27 -7.65 15.10 -12.05
N ALA A 28 -7.33 14.32 -11.01
CA ALA A 28 -7.18 14.83 -9.65
C ALA A 28 -6.06 15.87 -9.53
N SER A 29 -4.92 15.64 -10.19
CA SER A 29 -3.78 16.59 -10.14
C SER A 29 -4.06 17.94 -10.81
N LEU A 30 -4.97 17.98 -11.77
CA LEU A 30 -5.34 19.18 -12.50
C LEU A 30 -6.49 19.96 -11.83
N ASN A 31 -7.02 19.47 -10.70
CA ASN A 31 -8.20 20.01 -10.00
C ASN A 31 -9.37 20.28 -10.96
N GLY A 32 -9.53 19.40 -11.97
CA GLY A 32 -10.55 19.53 -13.02
C GLY A 32 -11.75 18.61 -12.79
N VAL A 33 -12.53 18.37 -13.84
CA VAL A 33 -13.65 17.42 -13.80
C VAL A 33 -13.11 15.99 -13.68
N GLU A 34 -13.46 15.31 -12.59
CA GLU A 34 -13.08 13.92 -12.33
C GLU A 34 -14.04 12.92 -12.98
N ARG A 35 -13.95 12.81 -14.31
CA ARG A 35 -14.83 11.94 -15.11
C ARG A 35 -14.71 10.48 -14.71
N VAL A 36 -13.50 10.04 -14.33
CA VAL A 36 -13.27 8.66 -13.91
C VAL A 36 -14.01 8.36 -12.60
N LYS A 37 -13.93 9.26 -11.62
CA LYS A 37 -14.69 9.15 -10.36
C LYS A 37 -16.18 9.04 -10.66
N ASP A 38 -16.73 9.98 -11.44
CA ASP A 38 -18.16 10.01 -11.73
C ASP A 38 -18.65 8.78 -12.50
N ALA A 39 -17.83 8.20 -13.37
CA ALA A 39 -18.17 6.97 -14.08
C ALA A 39 -18.19 5.77 -13.14
N ILE A 40 -17.23 5.66 -12.22
CA ILE A 40 -17.14 4.55 -11.26
C ILE A 40 -18.25 4.63 -10.22
N TRP A 41 -18.57 5.85 -9.78
CA TRP A 41 -19.69 6.14 -8.90
C TRP A 41 -21.01 5.69 -9.52
N ARG A 42 -21.31 6.15 -10.75
CA ARG A 42 -22.51 5.77 -11.51
C ARG A 42 -22.65 4.26 -11.73
N ASP A 43 -21.54 3.57 -11.97
CA ASP A 43 -21.54 2.13 -12.21
C ASP A 43 -21.54 1.28 -10.92
N GLY A 44 -21.43 1.88 -9.72
CA GLY A 44 -21.34 1.16 -8.45
C GLY A 44 -20.12 0.25 -8.36
N LYS A 45 -19.01 0.61 -9.02
CA LYS A 45 -17.87 -0.30 -9.21
C LYS A 45 -16.87 -0.33 -8.05
N ILE A 46 -17.02 0.54 -7.06
CA ILE A 46 -16.08 0.66 -5.94
C ILE A 46 -15.92 -0.65 -5.17
N GLU A 47 -17.02 -1.38 -4.95
CA GLU A 47 -16.98 -2.66 -4.26
C GLU A 47 -16.11 -3.71 -4.94
N TYR A 48 -16.14 -3.74 -6.28
CA TYR A 48 -15.33 -4.68 -7.05
C TYR A 48 -13.85 -4.40 -6.88
N PHE A 49 -13.45 -3.13 -6.72
CA PHE A 49 -12.07 -2.77 -6.45
C PHE A 49 -11.63 -3.19 -5.05
N ILE A 50 -12.50 -3.07 -4.05
CA ILE A 50 -12.23 -3.55 -2.68
C ILE A 50 -12.11 -5.08 -2.67
N LYS A 51 -13.05 -5.80 -3.32
CA LYS A 51 -13.00 -7.26 -3.46
C LYS A 51 -11.75 -7.72 -4.22
N ASP A 52 -11.37 -7.06 -5.31
CA ASP A 52 -10.15 -7.35 -6.05
C ASP A 52 -8.88 -7.10 -5.21
N LEU A 53 -8.88 -6.04 -4.38
CA LEU A 53 -7.79 -5.74 -3.44
C LEU A 53 -7.61 -6.87 -2.41
N ILE A 54 -8.71 -7.35 -1.82
CA ILE A 54 -8.69 -8.45 -0.84
C ILE A 54 -8.22 -9.74 -1.50
N ILE A 55 -8.73 -10.09 -2.69
CA ILE A 55 -8.31 -11.27 -3.44
C ILE A 55 -6.79 -11.22 -3.71
N LEU A 56 -6.26 -10.08 -4.13
CA LEU A 56 -4.82 -9.91 -4.37
C LEU A 56 -4.01 -10.03 -3.08
N SER A 57 -4.51 -9.47 -1.99
CA SER A 57 -3.89 -9.62 -0.66
C SER A 57 -3.75 -11.09 -0.26
N VAL A 58 -4.83 -11.87 -0.38
CA VAL A 58 -4.85 -13.30 -0.07
C VAL A 58 -3.93 -14.08 -1.02
N TRP A 59 -3.96 -13.75 -2.32
CA TRP A 59 -3.06 -14.36 -3.30
C TRP A 59 -1.58 -14.14 -2.94
N LYS A 60 -1.20 -12.93 -2.52
CA LYS A 60 0.17 -12.66 -2.05
C LYS A 60 0.52 -13.37 -0.75
N GLU A 61 -0.45 -13.62 0.13
CA GLU A 61 -0.19 -14.29 1.40
C GLU A 61 -0.08 -15.81 1.26
N LYS A 62 -0.91 -16.43 0.40
CA LYS A 62 -1.02 -17.89 0.30
C LYS A 62 -0.40 -18.47 -0.96
N VAL A 63 -0.58 -17.84 -2.11
CA VAL A 63 -0.13 -18.38 -3.41
C VAL A 63 1.30 -17.98 -3.73
N LEU A 64 1.69 -16.72 -3.45
CA LEU A 64 3.04 -16.25 -3.73
C LEU A 64 4.13 -17.07 -3.00
N PRO A 65 4.01 -17.42 -1.71
CA PRO A 65 5.02 -18.23 -1.04
C PRO A 65 5.18 -19.63 -1.66
N GLU A 66 4.06 -20.27 -2.06
CA GLU A 66 4.09 -21.55 -2.77
C GLU A 66 4.73 -21.41 -4.16
N LEU A 67 4.42 -20.33 -4.87
CA LEU A 67 5.02 -20.02 -6.17
C LEU A 67 6.54 -19.87 -6.05
N LEU A 68 7.03 -19.18 -5.01
CA LEU A 68 8.47 -18.96 -4.79
C LEU A 68 9.24 -20.24 -4.41
N LYS A 69 8.56 -21.32 -3.99
CA LYS A 69 9.19 -22.63 -3.71
C LYS A 69 9.44 -23.45 -4.97
N ILE A 70 8.84 -23.09 -6.10
CA ILE A 70 8.92 -23.86 -7.36
C ILE A 70 10.34 -23.79 -7.94
N LYS A 71 10.83 -24.94 -8.40
CA LYS A 71 12.12 -25.10 -9.10
C LYS A 71 11.88 -25.44 -10.58
N PRO A 72 12.76 -25.01 -11.51
CA PRO A 72 14.02 -24.25 -11.31
C PRO A 72 13.80 -22.78 -10.96
N ILE A 73 14.84 -22.04 -10.52
CA ILE A 73 14.70 -20.62 -10.16
C ILE A 73 14.10 -19.83 -11.35
N PRO A 74 13.14 -18.90 -11.11
CA PRO A 74 12.50 -18.11 -12.16
C PRO A 74 13.49 -17.41 -13.10
N GLN A 75 13.17 -17.40 -14.40
CA GLN A 75 13.93 -16.66 -15.41
C GLN A 75 13.44 -15.22 -15.55
N HIS A 76 12.15 -14.97 -15.26
CA HIS A 76 11.49 -13.69 -15.47
C HIS A 76 10.90 -13.12 -14.17
N LEU A 77 10.95 -11.80 -14.05
CA LEU A 77 10.51 -11.04 -12.88
C LEU A 77 9.23 -10.23 -13.14
N ILE A 78 9.03 -9.83 -14.41
CA ILE A 78 8.02 -8.84 -14.79
C ILE A 78 6.59 -9.31 -14.49
N PRO A 79 6.15 -10.52 -14.92
CA PRO A 79 4.74 -10.91 -14.71
C PRO A 79 4.36 -10.93 -13.22
N THR A 80 5.23 -11.51 -12.39
CA THR A 80 5.02 -11.55 -10.94
C THR A 80 5.04 -10.15 -10.33
N TYR A 81 5.99 -9.30 -10.73
CA TYR A 81 6.05 -7.92 -10.26
C TYR A 81 4.77 -7.13 -10.60
N LEU A 82 4.23 -7.29 -11.81
CA LEU A 82 2.99 -6.63 -12.22
C LEU A 82 1.79 -7.06 -11.35
N ILE A 83 1.75 -8.31 -10.89
CA ILE A 83 0.76 -8.76 -9.92
C ILE A 83 0.92 -8.04 -8.59
N LEU A 84 2.14 -7.95 -8.06
CA LEU A 84 2.41 -7.24 -6.81
C LEU A 84 2.07 -5.75 -6.91
N TYR A 85 2.40 -5.13 -8.04
CA TYR A 85 2.17 -3.72 -8.30
C TYR A 85 0.69 -3.38 -8.53
N LYS A 86 -0.11 -4.35 -9.02
CA LYS A 86 -1.55 -4.17 -9.17
C LYS A 86 -2.23 -3.84 -7.84
N GLU A 87 -1.77 -4.38 -6.71
CA GLU A 87 -2.28 -4.00 -5.38
C GLU A 87 -2.04 -2.53 -5.05
N VAL A 88 -0.85 -2.00 -5.40
CA VAL A 88 -0.53 -0.57 -5.23
C VAL A 88 -1.47 0.30 -6.07
N THR A 89 -1.71 -0.07 -7.32
CA THR A 89 -2.63 0.71 -8.19
C THR A 89 -4.09 0.61 -7.75
N LEU A 90 -4.52 -0.52 -7.20
CA LEU A 90 -5.87 -0.66 -6.65
C LEU A 90 -6.07 0.21 -5.41
N ILE A 91 -5.14 0.15 -4.46
CA ILE A 91 -5.26 0.97 -3.25
C ILE A 91 -5.10 2.47 -3.55
N GLY A 92 -4.22 2.83 -4.49
CA GLY A 92 -4.12 4.19 -5.01
C GLY A 92 -5.43 4.68 -5.65
N MET A 93 -6.07 3.82 -6.45
CA MET A 93 -7.37 4.14 -7.04
C MET A 93 -8.45 4.34 -5.96
N LEU A 94 -8.50 3.46 -4.97
CA LEU A 94 -9.42 3.59 -3.84
C LEU A 94 -9.14 4.88 -3.05
N GLN A 95 -7.88 5.27 -2.87
CA GLN A 95 -7.53 6.53 -2.22
C GLN A 95 -8.07 7.74 -2.98
N LEU A 96 -7.96 7.77 -4.31
CA LEU A 96 -8.51 8.86 -5.13
C LEU A 96 -10.03 8.93 -5.05
N LEU A 97 -10.71 7.79 -5.07
CA LEU A 97 -12.17 7.74 -5.00
C LEU A 97 -12.68 8.12 -3.61
N LEU A 98 -12.12 7.50 -2.56
CA LEU A 98 -12.57 7.67 -1.18
C LEU A 98 -12.13 8.99 -0.53
N TYR A 99 -11.33 9.79 -1.24
CA TYR A 99 -11.13 11.19 -0.90
C TYR A 99 -12.46 11.97 -0.91
N HIS A 100 -13.39 11.58 -1.77
CA HIS A 100 -14.72 12.18 -1.86
C HIS A 100 -15.69 11.45 -0.95
N SER A 101 -16.23 12.14 0.06
CA SER A 101 -17.07 11.55 1.11
C SER A 101 -18.33 10.85 0.58
N GLU A 102 -18.89 11.34 -0.53
CA GLU A 102 -20.02 10.72 -1.24
C GLU A 102 -19.75 9.25 -1.64
N MET A 103 -18.50 8.90 -1.97
CA MET A 103 -18.14 7.53 -2.35
C MET A 103 -18.17 6.55 -1.17
N LEU A 104 -18.08 7.04 0.07
CA LEU A 104 -18.08 6.18 1.27
C LEU A 104 -19.49 5.63 1.55
N ASN A 105 -20.52 6.40 1.25
CA ASN A 105 -21.92 6.06 1.55
C ASN A 105 -22.47 4.92 0.66
N ASP A 106 -21.86 4.67 -0.50
CA ASP A 106 -22.30 3.65 -1.46
C ASP A 106 -21.69 2.26 -1.22
N ILE A 107 -20.77 2.14 -0.25
CA ILE A 107 -20.13 0.86 0.06
C ILE A 107 -20.99 0.11 1.07
N ILE A 108 -21.28 -1.16 0.79
CA ILE A 108 -21.99 -2.03 1.74
C ILE A 108 -21.13 -2.27 2.99
N ASP A 109 -21.75 -2.19 4.16
CA ASP A 109 -21.14 -2.40 5.48
C ASP A 109 -20.11 -3.55 5.51
N THR A 110 -20.45 -4.73 5.00
CA THR A 110 -19.55 -5.90 5.01
C THR A 110 -18.26 -5.63 4.23
N THR A 111 -18.37 -5.02 3.04
CA THR A 111 -17.24 -4.65 2.19
C THR A 111 -16.40 -3.55 2.85
N PHE A 112 -17.06 -2.65 3.60
CA PHE A 112 -16.41 -1.58 4.35
C PHE A 112 -15.54 -2.13 5.49
N ILE A 113 -16.08 -3.08 6.25
CA ILE A 113 -15.34 -3.78 7.31
C ILE A 113 -14.14 -4.53 6.73
N ASP A 114 -14.30 -5.24 5.61
CA ASP A 114 -13.18 -5.92 4.95
C ASP A 114 -12.06 -4.94 4.52
N LEU A 115 -12.41 -3.72 4.10
CA LEU A 115 -11.44 -2.67 3.75
C LEU A 115 -10.67 -2.18 4.98
N ILE A 116 -11.36 -1.95 6.10
CA ILE A 116 -10.74 -1.54 7.37
C ILE A 116 -9.79 -2.63 7.85
N ASP A 117 -10.23 -3.88 7.86
CA ASP A 117 -9.44 -5.03 8.26
C ASP A 117 -8.20 -5.22 7.38
N TYR A 118 -8.36 -5.01 6.08
CA TYR A 118 -7.24 -4.99 5.15
C TYR A 118 -6.23 -3.90 5.54
N CYS A 119 -6.69 -2.65 5.75
CA CYS A 119 -5.80 -1.54 6.10
C CYS A 119 -5.07 -1.78 7.43
N VAL A 120 -5.80 -2.19 8.47
CA VAL A 120 -5.23 -2.51 9.78
C VAL A 120 -4.22 -3.65 9.67
N TYR A 121 -4.55 -4.73 8.94
CA TYR A 121 -3.62 -5.85 8.73
C TYR A 121 -2.30 -5.41 8.05
N LYS A 122 -2.36 -4.53 7.04
CA LYS A 122 -1.15 -4.02 6.37
C LYS A 122 -0.32 -3.13 7.30
N LEU A 123 -0.96 -2.34 8.15
CA LEU A 123 -0.30 -1.50 9.14
C LEU A 123 0.27 -2.30 10.31
N ALA A 124 -0.39 -3.36 10.76
CA ALA A 124 0.12 -4.22 11.83
C ALA A 124 1.31 -5.10 11.37
N THR A 125 1.42 -5.36 10.06
CA THR A 125 2.48 -6.23 9.49
C THR A 125 3.65 -5.47 8.89
N ILE A 126 3.64 -4.13 8.93
CA ILE A 126 4.80 -3.33 8.55
C ILE A 126 5.83 -3.41 9.67
N ASN A 127 7.10 -3.65 9.32
CA ASN A 127 8.16 -3.69 10.31
C ASN A 127 9.39 -2.91 9.83
N SER A 128 9.99 -2.20 10.77
CA SER A 128 11.43 -1.97 10.95
C SER A 128 12.38 -2.70 10.01
N ASP A 129 12.35 -4.02 10.15
CA ASP A 129 13.39 -4.89 9.63
C ASP A 129 13.13 -5.32 8.18
N ASP A 130 11.96 -5.03 7.64
CA ASP A 130 11.57 -5.34 6.27
C ASP A 130 12.12 -4.36 5.24
N LEU A 131 12.96 -3.46 5.68
CA LEU A 131 13.37 -2.33 4.91
C LEU A 131 14.50 -2.66 3.91
N PRO A 132 14.40 -2.17 2.67
CA PRO A 132 15.51 -2.28 1.73
C PRO A 132 16.74 -1.57 2.31
N MET A 133 17.91 -2.23 2.25
CA MET A 133 19.17 -1.57 2.53
C MET A 133 19.32 -0.37 1.58
N VAL A 134 19.53 0.81 2.17
CA VAL A 134 19.92 2.03 1.45
C VAL A 134 21.30 1.75 0.86
N ALA A 135 21.32 1.33 -0.39
CA ALA A 135 22.52 1.12 -1.19
C ALA A 135 23.54 0.09 -0.66
N GLU A 136 23.24 -1.19 -0.78
CA GLU A 136 24.30 -2.15 -1.13
C GLU A 136 24.06 -2.75 -2.52
N LYS A 137 25.01 -2.47 -3.40
CA LYS A 137 25.18 -3.07 -4.73
C LYS A 137 25.50 -4.56 -4.59
N LYS A 138 24.61 -5.40 -4.06
CA LYS A 138 24.71 -6.84 -4.33
C LYS A 138 24.35 -7.06 -5.80
N LEU A 139 25.40 -7.21 -6.61
CA LEU A 139 25.33 -7.39 -8.06
C LEU A 139 24.79 -8.78 -8.43
N GLU A 140 24.73 -9.72 -7.49
CA GLU A 140 24.28 -11.10 -7.71
C GLU A 140 23.19 -11.49 -6.71
N THR A 141 22.01 -10.90 -6.84
CA THR A 141 20.80 -11.48 -6.22
C THR A 141 20.23 -12.58 -7.12
N ASN A 142 19.37 -13.46 -6.63
CA ASN A 142 18.59 -14.35 -7.51
C ASN A 142 17.21 -13.71 -7.83
N ALA A 143 16.45 -14.29 -8.77
CA ALA A 143 15.15 -13.72 -9.17
C ALA A 143 14.11 -13.72 -8.03
N ILE A 144 14.18 -14.71 -7.13
CA ILE A 144 13.30 -14.82 -5.96
C ILE A 144 13.59 -13.68 -4.97
N GLU A 145 14.86 -13.40 -4.69
CA GLU A 145 15.32 -12.29 -3.85
C GLU A 145 14.91 -10.94 -4.43
N ASP A 146 15.00 -10.76 -5.76
CA ASP A 146 14.53 -9.54 -6.42
C ASP A 146 13.01 -9.38 -6.21
N ILE A 147 12.19 -10.43 -6.38
CA ILE A 147 10.75 -10.41 -6.11
C ILE A 147 10.46 -10.07 -4.64
N GLN A 148 11.16 -10.71 -3.71
CA GLN A 148 10.99 -10.46 -2.27
C GLN A 148 11.35 -9.03 -1.89
N ARG A 149 12.45 -8.50 -2.43
CA ARG A 149 12.87 -7.10 -2.23
C ARG A 149 11.82 -6.13 -2.76
N HIS A 150 11.29 -6.38 -3.97
CA HIS A 150 10.22 -5.55 -4.51
C HIS A 150 8.96 -5.63 -3.65
N ASN A 151 8.54 -6.82 -3.22
CA ASN A 151 7.38 -7.00 -2.35
C ASN A 151 7.53 -6.20 -1.04
N LYS A 152 8.71 -6.25 -0.40
CA LYS A 152 9.04 -5.44 0.78
C LYS A 152 8.92 -3.94 0.51
N ASN A 153 9.46 -3.45 -0.60
CA ASN A 153 9.35 -2.02 -0.96
C ASN A 153 7.90 -1.59 -1.17
N LEU A 154 7.08 -2.44 -1.82
CA LEU A 154 5.68 -2.15 -2.07
C LEU A 154 4.86 -2.13 -0.77
N LYS A 155 5.26 -2.86 0.29
CA LYS A 155 4.58 -2.79 1.59
C LYS A 155 4.55 -1.37 2.15
N PHE A 156 5.64 -0.62 2.04
CA PHE A 156 5.69 0.77 2.50
C PHE A 156 4.73 1.66 1.72
N ILE A 157 4.69 1.52 0.39
CA ILE A 157 3.74 2.25 -0.45
C ILE A 157 2.29 1.92 -0.02
N ILE A 158 1.97 0.63 0.10
CA ILE A 158 0.63 0.17 0.50
C ILE A 158 0.26 0.72 1.88
N SER A 159 1.18 0.67 2.85
CA SER A 159 0.93 1.17 4.20
C SER A 159 0.59 2.66 4.24
N THR A 160 1.28 3.48 3.45
CA THR A 160 0.98 4.92 3.34
C THR A 160 -0.43 5.14 2.82
N HIS A 161 -0.85 4.39 1.80
CA HIS A 161 -2.23 4.46 1.30
C HIS A 161 -3.24 3.97 2.33
N CYS A 162 -2.92 2.92 3.11
CA CYS A 162 -3.78 2.44 4.20
C CYS A 162 -4.00 3.52 5.28
N VAL A 163 -2.96 4.30 5.62
CA VAL A 163 -3.10 5.45 6.54
C VAL A 163 -4.08 6.48 5.96
N CYS A 164 -3.91 6.86 4.68
CA CYS A 164 -4.79 7.81 4.03
C CYS A 164 -6.24 7.32 3.99
N LEU A 165 -6.46 6.06 3.64
CA LEU A 165 -7.80 5.46 3.60
C LEU A 165 -8.46 5.43 4.98
N LEU A 166 -7.74 5.00 6.02
CA LEU A 166 -8.27 5.05 7.38
C LEU A 166 -8.58 6.49 7.80
N ARG A 167 -7.76 7.46 7.40
CA ARG A 167 -8.02 8.87 7.70
C ARG A 167 -9.32 9.34 7.06
N PHE A 168 -9.52 9.08 5.77
CA PHE A 168 -10.77 9.46 5.08
C PHE A 168 -12.01 8.80 5.70
N ILE A 169 -11.89 7.55 6.13
CA ILE A 169 -12.97 6.87 6.87
C ILE A 169 -13.20 7.59 8.21
N CYS A 170 -12.15 7.89 8.96
CA CYS A 170 -12.24 8.55 10.27
C CYS A 170 -12.80 9.97 10.17
N GLU A 171 -12.51 10.70 9.09
CA GLU A 171 -13.03 12.04 8.79
C GLU A 171 -14.56 12.04 8.64
N ASN A 172 -15.13 10.92 8.20
CA ASN A 172 -16.56 10.78 7.93
C ASN A 172 -17.29 9.84 8.92
N LEU A 173 -16.68 9.52 10.08
CA LEU A 173 -17.26 8.56 11.03
C LEU A 173 -18.67 8.92 11.51
N GLU A 174 -18.99 10.21 11.60
CA GLU A 174 -20.31 10.68 12.07
C GLU A 174 -21.44 10.34 11.10
N SER A 175 -21.15 10.24 9.80
CA SER A 175 -22.12 9.87 8.76
C SER A 175 -22.15 8.38 8.45
N LEU A 176 -21.21 7.60 9.02
CA LEU A 176 -21.08 6.18 8.76
C LEU A 176 -21.79 5.34 9.83
N PRO A 177 -22.17 4.08 9.52
CA PRO A 177 -22.82 3.23 10.51
C PRO A 177 -21.88 2.88 11.68
N LEU A 178 -22.45 2.69 12.87
CA LEU A 178 -21.69 2.54 14.13
C LEU A 178 -20.75 1.31 14.14
N ASN A 179 -21.04 0.29 13.33
CA ASN A 179 -20.16 -0.88 13.15
C ASN A 179 -18.76 -0.49 12.65
N VAL A 180 -18.65 0.55 11.82
CA VAL A 180 -17.37 1.10 11.35
C VAL A 180 -16.55 1.60 12.53
N ALA A 181 -17.16 2.41 13.40
CA ALA A 181 -16.51 2.93 14.58
C ALA A 181 -16.12 1.81 15.56
N SER A 182 -17.03 0.87 15.81
CA SER A 182 -16.78 -0.32 16.63
C SER A 182 -15.59 -1.14 16.12
N ARG A 183 -15.50 -1.35 14.80
CA ARG A 183 -14.38 -2.07 14.19
C ARG A 183 -13.04 -1.35 14.39
N ILE A 184 -13.04 -0.02 14.24
CA ILE A 184 -11.84 0.81 14.40
C ILE A 184 -11.38 0.87 15.87
N TYR A 185 -12.30 1.17 16.80
CA TYR A 185 -11.95 1.44 18.20
C TYR A 185 -11.93 0.19 19.08
N THR A 186 -12.95 -0.67 18.95
CA THR A 186 -13.17 -1.80 19.87
C THR A 186 -12.44 -3.06 19.39
N VAL A 187 -12.49 -3.36 18.09
CA VAL A 187 -11.88 -4.59 17.55
C VAL A 187 -10.38 -4.42 17.32
N HIS A 188 -9.98 -3.35 16.63
CA HIS A 188 -8.58 -3.18 16.19
C HIS A 188 -7.74 -2.26 17.05
N ASP A 189 -8.36 -1.47 17.93
CA ASP A 189 -7.68 -0.43 18.71
C ASP A 189 -6.73 0.42 17.84
N VAL A 190 -7.27 0.93 16.74
CA VAL A 190 -6.48 1.71 15.75
C VAL A 190 -5.74 2.89 16.38
N PRO A 191 -6.29 3.65 17.36
CA PRO A 191 -5.53 4.71 18.03
C PRO A 191 -4.21 4.20 18.63
N LEU A 192 -4.23 3.03 19.29
CA LEU A 192 -3.03 2.45 19.85
C LEU A 192 -2.08 1.90 18.79
N LEU A 193 -2.61 1.25 17.74
CA LEU A 193 -1.79 0.78 16.61
C LEU A 193 -1.01 1.93 15.96
N ILE A 194 -1.69 3.03 15.65
CA ILE A 194 -1.05 4.20 15.04
C ILE A 194 -0.04 4.83 15.99
N THR A 195 -0.35 4.87 17.29
CA THR A 195 0.58 5.35 18.32
C THR A 195 1.87 4.54 18.34
N GLN A 196 1.77 3.20 18.30
CA GLN A 196 2.94 2.32 18.26
C GLN A 196 3.77 2.50 16.99
N LEU A 197 3.13 2.69 15.83
CA LEU A 197 3.84 2.91 14.56
C LEU A 197 4.61 4.23 14.54
N LEU A 198 4.07 5.29 15.16
CA LEU A 198 4.76 6.56 15.38
C LEU A 198 5.92 6.41 16.38
N ASP A 199 5.67 5.73 17.51
CA ASP A 199 6.66 5.52 18.57
C ASP A 199 7.88 4.73 18.09
N ASN A 200 7.66 3.79 17.17
CA ASN A 200 8.68 2.93 16.56
C ASN A 200 9.40 3.57 15.36
N ASP A 201 9.14 4.84 15.03
CA ASP A 201 9.76 5.54 13.90
C ASP A 201 9.62 4.76 12.57
N THR A 202 8.48 4.10 12.31
CA THR A 202 8.31 3.16 11.16
C THR A 202 8.71 3.74 9.79
N TRP A 203 8.49 5.04 9.57
CA TRP A 203 8.84 5.76 8.33
C TRP A 203 10.06 6.70 8.48
N LEU A 204 10.81 6.59 9.58
CA LEU A 204 12.00 7.37 9.90
C LEU A 204 13.16 6.42 10.23
N ARG A 205 14.37 6.75 9.77
CA ARG A 205 15.55 5.92 10.00
C ARG A 205 16.75 6.76 10.32
N ARG A 206 17.62 6.25 11.17
CA ARG A 206 18.92 6.87 11.49
C ARG A 206 20.02 5.90 11.12
N ILE A 207 20.81 6.23 10.09
CA ILE A 207 21.91 5.39 9.59
C ILE A 207 23.18 6.25 9.59
N ASN A 208 24.23 5.81 10.28
CA ASN A 208 25.53 6.51 10.33
C ASN A 208 25.40 8.00 10.68
N GLY A 209 24.52 8.34 11.63
CA GLY A 209 24.25 9.73 12.05
C GLY A 209 23.39 10.55 11.09
N LYS A 210 23.03 10.01 9.91
CA LYS A 210 22.12 10.64 8.95
C LYS A 210 20.68 10.18 9.19
N VAL A 211 19.73 11.10 9.03
CA VAL A 211 18.30 10.80 9.10
C VAL A 211 17.79 10.53 7.69
N TYR A 212 16.98 9.49 7.54
CA TYR A 212 16.25 9.18 6.31
C TYR A 212 14.76 9.10 6.63
N LYS A 213 13.92 9.71 5.81
CA LYS A 213 12.47 9.58 5.91
C LYS A 213 11.88 9.02 4.64
N TYR A 214 10.75 8.33 4.76
CA TYR A 214 9.99 7.86 3.62
C TYR A 214 9.11 8.97 3.05
N SER A 215 9.30 9.33 1.78
CA SER A 215 8.55 10.36 1.07
C SER A 215 8.53 10.08 -0.44
N ASN A 216 7.39 10.34 -1.09
CA ASN A 216 7.17 10.13 -2.53
C ASN A 216 7.57 8.71 -2.96
N ASN A 217 7.11 7.69 -2.21
CA ASN A 217 7.39 6.28 -2.45
C ASN A 217 8.89 5.88 -2.37
N THR A 218 9.76 6.73 -1.81
CA THR A 218 11.20 6.50 -1.72
C THR A 218 11.78 6.90 -0.36
N TRP A 219 12.89 6.28 0.04
CA TRP A 219 13.67 6.70 1.21
C TRP A 219 14.63 7.83 0.80
N LYS A 220 14.51 8.99 1.44
CA LYS A 220 15.33 10.18 1.17
C LYS A 220 16.09 10.59 2.42
N GLU A 221 17.33 11.08 2.25
CA GLU A 221 18.08 11.72 3.33
C GLU A 221 17.36 13.01 3.72
N TRP A 222 17.23 13.27 5.03
CA TRP A 222 16.48 14.39 5.59
C TRP A 222 17.46 15.39 6.21
N PHE A 223 17.42 16.62 5.73
CA PHE A 223 18.31 17.71 6.11
C PHE A 223 17.60 18.69 7.06
N LYS A 224 18.37 19.58 7.71
CA LYS A 224 17.83 20.59 8.64
C LYS A 224 16.88 21.60 7.98
N ASN A 225 17.02 21.81 6.68
CA ASN A 225 16.18 22.75 5.91
C ASN A 225 14.90 22.09 5.39
N ASP A 226 14.78 20.76 5.49
CA ASP A 226 13.56 20.06 5.10
C ASP A 226 12.47 20.28 6.16
N PRO A 227 11.19 20.19 5.79
CA PRO A 227 10.09 20.27 6.74
C PRO A 227 10.25 19.28 7.90
N PRO A 228 9.79 19.61 9.12
CA PRO A 228 9.96 18.74 10.28
C PRO A 228 9.26 17.39 10.10
N LEU A 229 8.13 17.36 9.39
CA LEU A 229 7.38 16.16 9.05
C LEU A 229 7.48 15.83 7.56
N SER A 230 7.63 14.55 7.24
CA SER A 230 7.40 14.06 5.87
C SER A 230 5.92 14.07 5.53
N GLU A 231 5.60 13.93 4.24
CA GLU A 231 4.21 13.78 3.78
C GLU A 231 3.50 12.62 4.50
N VAL A 232 4.17 11.48 4.64
CA VAL A 232 3.59 10.29 5.29
C VAL A 232 3.38 10.53 6.79
N GLU A 233 4.35 11.11 7.48
CA GLU A 233 4.21 11.47 8.89
C GLU A 233 3.04 12.44 9.10
N THR A 234 2.86 13.40 8.18
CA THR A 234 1.72 14.33 8.20
C THR A 234 0.40 13.57 8.12
N GLN A 235 0.26 12.59 7.21
CA GLN A 235 -0.95 11.77 7.11
C GLN A 235 -1.23 10.97 8.38
N ILE A 236 -0.20 10.41 9.00
CA ILE A 236 -0.33 9.63 10.24
C ILE A 236 -0.77 10.52 11.40
N TRP A 237 -0.19 11.71 11.51
CA TRP A 237 -0.56 12.70 12.52
C TRP A 237 -2.00 13.21 12.35
N LEU A 238 -2.45 13.42 11.12
CA LEU A 238 -3.84 13.78 10.84
C LEU A 238 -4.80 12.62 11.13
N LEU A 239 -4.39 11.37 10.88
CA LEU A 239 -5.16 10.19 11.25
C LEU A 239 -5.34 10.09 12.77
N ILE A 240 -4.27 10.19 13.56
CA ILE A 240 -4.38 10.10 15.04
C ILE A 240 -5.15 11.28 15.61
N HIS A 241 -5.00 12.48 15.03
CA HIS A 241 -5.84 13.62 15.36
C HIS A 241 -7.32 13.29 15.17
N GLN A 242 -7.69 12.79 13.98
CA GLN A 242 -9.08 12.45 13.69
C GLN A 242 -9.60 11.32 14.59
N LEU A 243 -8.80 10.30 14.87
CA LEU A 243 -9.20 9.19 15.75
C LEU A 243 -9.50 9.64 17.19
N LEU A 244 -8.77 10.61 17.72
CA LEU A 244 -8.90 11.01 19.13
C LEU A 244 -9.86 12.18 19.34
N LEU A 245 -9.95 13.09 18.37
CA LEU A 245 -10.78 14.29 18.48
C LEU A 245 -12.16 14.13 17.82
N ASN A 246 -12.44 13.01 17.14
CA ASN A 246 -13.77 12.73 16.61
C ASN A 246 -14.79 12.49 17.75
N SER A 247 -15.99 13.04 17.59
CA SER A 247 -17.08 12.93 18.57
C SER A 247 -17.45 11.48 18.91
N THR A 248 -17.35 10.58 17.92
CA THR A 248 -17.62 9.14 18.06
C THR A 248 -16.62 8.42 18.97
N CYS A 249 -15.41 8.96 19.12
CA CYS A 249 -14.36 8.36 19.96
C CYS A 249 -14.83 8.26 21.41
N GLY A 250 -15.40 9.33 21.97
CA GLY A 250 -15.91 9.33 23.35
C GLY A 250 -17.09 8.37 23.59
N ILE A 251 -17.77 7.94 22.53
CA ILE A 251 -18.92 7.03 22.59
C ILE A 251 -18.47 5.57 22.62
N VAL A 252 -17.47 5.21 21.80
CA VAL A 252 -17.11 3.81 21.51
C VAL A 252 -15.77 3.40 22.13
N TYR A 253 -14.87 4.36 22.38
CA TYR A 253 -13.50 4.08 22.79
C TYR A 253 -13.28 4.33 24.29
N THR A 254 -12.83 3.29 25.00
CA THR A 254 -12.58 3.36 26.44
C THR A 254 -11.11 3.68 26.74
N PHE A 255 -10.87 4.78 27.43
CA PHE A 255 -9.52 5.20 27.84
C PHE A 255 -9.09 4.54 29.15
N SER A 256 -8.54 3.33 29.07
CA SER A 256 -7.87 2.66 30.18
C SER A 256 -6.54 3.35 30.53
N ASP A 257 -6.03 3.13 31.75
CA ASP A 257 -4.75 3.68 32.18
C ASP A 257 -3.61 3.27 31.26
N TYR A 258 -3.59 2.02 30.81
CA TYR A 258 -2.62 1.54 29.82
C TYR A 258 -2.71 2.32 28.50
N ARG A 259 -3.92 2.53 27.96
CA ARG A 259 -4.10 3.30 26.70
C ARG A 259 -3.64 4.74 26.87
N LYS A 260 -3.98 5.39 27.99
CA LYS A 260 -3.52 6.75 28.31
C LYS A 260 -2.00 6.84 28.39
N GLU A 261 -1.36 5.87 29.05
CA GLU A 261 0.10 5.79 29.13
C GLU A 261 0.72 5.69 27.73
N GLN A 262 0.23 4.78 26.89
CA GLN A 262 0.77 4.61 25.53
C GLN A 262 0.54 5.87 24.67
N LEU A 263 -0.65 6.48 24.72
CA LEU A 263 -0.96 7.72 24.01
C LEU A 263 -0.08 8.89 24.47
N SER A 264 0.26 8.96 25.76
CA SER A 264 1.11 10.03 26.30
C SER A 264 2.53 10.02 25.70
N LYS A 265 3.01 8.88 25.20
CA LYS A 265 4.30 8.80 24.49
C LYS A 265 4.35 9.70 23.27
N LEU A 266 3.20 9.96 22.62
CA LEU A 266 3.12 10.87 21.47
C LEU A 266 3.55 12.31 21.81
N LEU A 267 3.41 12.74 23.07
CA LEU A 267 3.79 14.09 23.50
C LEU A 267 5.26 14.40 23.22
N ARG A 268 6.16 13.39 23.26
CA ARG A 268 7.59 13.55 22.98
C ARG A 268 7.88 13.92 21.53
N HIS A 269 6.96 13.60 20.61
CA HIS A 269 7.08 13.89 19.19
C HIS A 269 6.42 15.23 18.80
N LEU A 270 5.58 15.81 19.68
CA LEU A 270 4.84 17.06 19.48
C LEU A 270 5.63 18.30 19.99
N HIS A 271 6.83 18.50 19.46
CA HIS A 271 7.64 19.70 19.73
C HIS A 271 7.18 20.91 18.89
N GLU A 272 7.62 22.12 19.25
CA GLU A 272 7.15 23.39 18.66
C GLU A 272 7.23 23.40 17.13
N GLY A 273 8.38 23.02 16.54
CA GLY A 273 8.49 22.94 15.08
C GLY A 273 7.47 22.02 14.39
N VAL A 274 7.01 20.96 15.05
CA VAL A 274 5.97 20.07 14.50
C VAL A 274 4.58 20.70 14.61
N THR A 275 4.27 21.32 15.75
CA THR A 275 2.98 22.00 15.95
C THR A 275 2.83 23.26 15.11
N ASP A 276 3.93 23.96 14.84
CA ASP A 276 3.94 25.14 13.98
C ASP A 276 3.76 24.76 12.51
N HIS A 277 4.38 23.65 12.09
CA HIS A 277 4.24 23.13 10.72
C HIS A 277 2.85 22.55 10.45
N LEU A 278 2.24 21.89 11.44
CA LEU A 278 0.90 21.30 11.31
C LEU A 278 0.00 21.76 12.46
N SER A 279 -0.64 22.91 12.26
CA SER A 279 -1.44 23.61 13.27
C SER A 279 -2.50 22.74 14.00
N PRO A 280 -3.22 21.81 13.34
CA PRO A 280 -4.16 20.91 14.04
C PRO A 280 -3.52 20.09 15.17
N LEU A 281 -2.19 19.87 15.16
CA LEU A 281 -1.52 19.12 16.22
C LEU A 281 -1.41 19.87 17.54
N ALA A 282 -1.61 21.20 17.53
CA ALA A 282 -1.70 21.96 18.78
C ALA A 282 -2.90 21.51 19.62
N ASP A 283 -4.04 21.27 18.97
CA ASP A 283 -5.26 20.79 19.63
C ASP A 283 -5.11 19.36 20.11
N LEU A 284 -4.51 18.49 19.29
CA LEU A 284 -4.15 17.14 19.70
C LEU A 284 -3.23 17.14 20.93
N LYS A 285 -2.21 18.00 20.95
CA LYS A 285 -1.29 18.12 22.10
C LYS A 285 -2.02 18.53 23.37
N ARG A 286 -2.91 19.53 23.28
CA ARG A 286 -3.74 19.97 24.42
C ARG A 286 -4.63 18.83 24.93
N TRP A 287 -5.26 18.11 24.01
CA TRP A 287 -6.14 16.99 24.32
C TRP A 287 -5.38 15.81 24.99
N LEU A 288 -4.17 15.48 24.50
CA LEU A 288 -3.33 14.45 25.11
C LEU A 288 -2.88 14.82 26.52
N LEU A 289 -2.56 16.09 26.75
CA LEU A 289 -2.23 16.59 28.09
C LEU A 289 -3.45 16.51 29.01
N SER A 290 -4.61 17.02 28.59
CA SER A 290 -5.81 17.03 29.45
C SER A 290 -6.31 15.62 29.78
N SER A 291 -6.32 14.71 28.80
CA SER A 291 -6.78 13.32 28.97
C SER A 291 -5.89 12.47 29.89
N TYR A 292 -4.59 12.79 29.98
CA TYR A 292 -3.67 12.13 30.90
C TYR A 292 -3.92 12.52 32.37
N PHE A 293 -4.22 13.80 32.63
CA PHE A 293 -4.47 14.30 33.99
C PHE A 293 -5.91 14.08 34.48
N CYS A 294 -6.86 13.84 33.58
CA CYS A 294 -8.23 13.52 33.96
C CYS A 294 -8.31 12.07 34.47
N SER A 295 -8.48 11.90 35.79
CA SER A 295 -8.93 10.64 36.37
C SER A 295 -10.33 10.35 35.84
N ASN A 296 -10.48 9.31 35.03
CA ASN A 296 -11.80 8.88 34.64
C ASN A 296 -12.39 8.12 35.84
N GLU A 297 -13.16 8.80 36.69
CA GLU A 297 -14.34 8.16 37.28
C GLU A 297 -15.30 7.89 36.11
N ALA A 298 -14.99 6.92 35.25
CA ALA A 298 -15.81 6.67 34.08
C ALA A 298 -17.19 6.20 34.56
N PRO A 299 -18.30 6.85 34.17
CA PRO A 299 -19.56 6.12 34.12
C PRO A 299 -19.30 4.92 33.22
N ARG A 300 -19.70 3.72 33.67
CA ARG A 300 -19.60 2.50 32.87
C ARG A 300 -20.27 2.80 31.53
N VAL A 301 -19.46 2.92 30.48
CA VAL A 301 -19.97 2.89 29.12
C VAL A 301 -20.52 1.48 28.99
N ASP A 302 -21.85 1.34 29.05
CA ASP A 302 -22.52 0.17 28.50
C ASP A 302 -22.17 0.19 27.03
N ASN A 303 -21.05 -0.45 26.66
CA ASN A 303 -20.71 -0.69 25.27
C ASN A 303 -21.98 -1.31 24.68
N PRO A 304 -22.65 -0.66 23.72
CA PRO A 304 -23.79 -1.26 23.08
C PRO A 304 -23.31 -2.63 22.60
N LEU A 305 -24.02 -3.69 22.98
CA LEU A 305 -23.70 -5.04 22.55
C LEU A 305 -23.92 -5.11 21.03
N ILE A 306 -22.91 -4.73 20.27
CA ILE A 306 -22.91 -4.77 18.82
C ILE A 306 -22.57 -6.20 18.44
N VAL A 307 -23.61 -7.03 18.26
CA VAL A 307 -23.47 -8.39 17.74
C VAL A 307 -23.45 -8.31 16.22
N GLU A 308 -22.25 -8.23 15.65
CA GLU A 308 -22.05 -8.31 14.21
C GLU A 308 -21.85 -9.77 13.78
N ILE A 309 -22.82 -10.34 13.07
CA ILE A 309 -22.66 -11.59 12.34
C ILE A 309 -22.42 -11.23 10.87
N SER A 310 -21.18 -10.82 10.55
CA SER A 310 -20.77 -10.56 9.17
C SER A 310 -19.77 -11.64 8.75
N ARG A 311 -20.10 -12.39 7.70
CA ARG A 311 -19.13 -13.28 7.05
C ARG A 311 -18.23 -12.42 6.16
N GLN A 312 -17.01 -12.23 6.62
CA GLN A 312 -16.02 -11.43 5.91
C GLN A 312 -15.66 -12.06 4.58
N PHE A 313 -15.48 -11.24 3.54
CA PHE A 313 -15.16 -11.73 2.21
C PHE A 313 -13.82 -12.46 2.20
N ARG A 314 -12.86 -12.01 3.02
CA ARG A 314 -11.56 -12.67 3.17
C ARG A 314 -11.69 -14.12 3.68
N ASP A 315 -12.53 -14.35 4.68
CA ASP A 315 -12.75 -15.68 5.26
C ASP A 315 -13.42 -16.62 4.25
N ALA A 316 -14.40 -16.10 3.48
CA ALA A 316 -15.02 -16.85 2.40
C ALA A 316 -14.00 -17.29 1.33
N ILE A 317 -12.99 -16.47 1.02
CA ILE A 317 -11.89 -16.86 0.12
C ILE A 317 -11.04 -17.95 0.77
N TYR A 318 -10.69 -17.82 2.06
CA TYR A 318 -9.91 -18.83 2.76
C TYR A 318 -10.54 -20.21 2.69
N GLU A 319 -11.82 -20.31 3.06
CA GLU A 319 -12.57 -21.57 3.04
C GLU A 319 -12.69 -22.15 1.61
N THR A 320 -12.93 -21.29 0.61
CA THR A 320 -13.14 -21.74 -0.78
C THR A 320 -11.88 -22.37 -1.39
N TYR A 321 -10.70 -21.87 -1.02
CA TYR A 321 -9.41 -22.24 -1.62
C TYR A 321 -8.47 -22.96 -0.64
N GLU A 322 -8.96 -23.33 0.54
CA GLU A 322 -8.20 -24.15 1.49
C GLU A 322 -7.69 -25.43 0.80
N GLY A 323 -6.40 -25.72 1.01
CA GLY A 323 -5.70 -26.84 0.34
C GLY A 323 -5.35 -26.64 -1.14
N LYS A 324 -5.88 -25.61 -1.83
CA LYS A 324 -5.68 -25.41 -3.29
C LYS A 324 -4.56 -24.44 -3.65
N TRP A 325 -3.90 -23.84 -2.66
CA TRP A 325 -2.90 -22.78 -2.86
C TRP A 325 -1.73 -23.23 -3.74
N HIS A 326 -1.22 -24.43 -3.48
CA HIS A 326 -0.09 -25.02 -4.20
C HIS A 326 -0.44 -25.30 -5.67
N ASP A 327 -1.62 -25.87 -5.93
CA ASP A 327 -2.08 -26.19 -7.28
C ASP A 327 -2.26 -24.93 -8.14
N ILE A 328 -2.78 -23.85 -7.54
CA ILE A 328 -2.91 -22.56 -8.21
C ILE A 328 -1.53 -21.99 -8.54
N ALA A 329 -0.57 -22.06 -7.60
CA ALA A 329 0.80 -21.63 -7.84
C ALA A 329 1.46 -22.41 -8.99
N LEU A 330 1.37 -23.74 -8.97
CA LEU A 330 1.88 -24.61 -10.04
C LEU A 330 1.25 -24.27 -11.39
N ALA A 331 -0.08 -24.12 -11.44
CA ALA A 331 -0.81 -23.81 -12.66
C ALA A 331 -0.46 -22.43 -13.26
N ARG A 332 0.08 -21.50 -12.45
CA ARG A 332 0.51 -20.16 -12.90
C ARG A 332 2.00 -20.03 -13.12
N SER A 333 2.83 -20.91 -12.56
CA SER A 333 4.29 -20.89 -12.67
C SER A 333 4.79 -20.75 -14.11
N LYS A 334 4.18 -21.46 -15.07
CA LYS A 334 4.57 -21.41 -16.50
C LYS A 334 4.55 -19.98 -17.04
N LEU A 335 3.46 -19.24 -16.83
CA LEU A 335 3.31 -17.88 -17.36
C LEU A 335 3.99 -16.83 -16.46
N LEU A 336 4.12 -17.08 -15.17
CA LEU A 336 4.72 -16.10 -14.25
C LEU A 336 6.26 -16.14 -14.24
N PHE A 337 6.84 -17.33 -14.29
CA PHE A 337 8.28 -17.56 -14.11
C PHE A 337 9.01 -17.97 -15.39
N TYR A 338 8.31 -18.63 -16.33
CA TYR A 338 8.91 -19.25 -17.52
C TYR A 338 8.17 -18.87 -18.82
N ALA A 339 7.55 -17.69 -18.86
CA ALA A 339 6.86 -17.18 -20.04
C ALA A 339 7.79 -17.12 -21.25
N ASP A 340 7.26 -17.45 -22.43
CA ASP A 340 8.04 -17.31 -23.66
C ASP A 340 8.22 -15.83 -24.06
N SER A 341 9.15 -15.55 -24.99
CA SER A 341 9.42 -14.18 -25.41
C SER A 341 8.21 -13.49 -26.08
N LYS A 342 7.26 -14.24 -26.67
CA LYS A 342 6.04 -13.67 -27.26
C LYS A 342 5.05 -13.28 -26.18
N GLU A 343 4.89 -14.12 -25.16
CA GLU A 343 4.06 -13.89 -23.98
C GLU A 343 4.58 -12.71 -23.16
N LEU A 344 5.90 -12.62 -22.96
CA LEU A 344 6.51 -11.46 -22.30
C LEU A 344 6.30 -10.18 -23.08
N LYS A 345 6.47 -10.20 -24.42
CA LYS A 345 6.19 -9.04 -25.26
C LYS A 345 4.72 -8.63 -25.21
N PHE A 346 3.82 -9.61 -25.24
CA PHE A 346 2.39 -9.37 -25.09
C PHE A 346 2.07 -8.68 -23.77
N ILE A 347 2.55 -9.25 -22.64
CA ILE A 347 2.37 -8.66 -21.31
C ILE A 347 3.01 -7.26 -21.29
N ALA A 348 4.28 -7.10 -21.68
CA ALA A 348 4.96 -5.80 -21.64
C ALA A 348 4.27 -4.73 -22.50
N SER A 349 3.78 -5.09 -23.69
CA SER A 349 3.11 -4.15 -24.61
C SER A 349 1.81 -3.59 -24.06
N GLY A 350 1.06 -4.35 -23.27
CA GLY A 350 -0.16 -3.86 -22.63
C GLY A 350 0.13 -2.76 -21.60
N PHE A 351 1.33 -2.77 -21.02
CA PHE A 351 1.76 -1.87 -19.96
C PHE A 351 2.74 -0.79 -20.48
N SER A 352 2.99 -0.70 -21.79
CA SER A 352 4.00 0.21 -22.37
C SER A 352 3.78 1.69 -22.03
N GLY A 353 2.53 2.17 -22.01
CA GLY A 353 2.20 3.54 -21.57
C GLY A 353 2.37 3.78 -20.07
N PHE A 354 2.51 2.73 -19.28
CA PHE A 354 2.94 2.78 -17.88
C PHE A 354 4.48 2.67 -17.77
N VAL A 355 5.14 2.06 -18.76
CA VAL A 355 6.59 1.82 -18.88
C VAL A 355 7.43 3.09 -19.14
N GLU A 356 6.83 4.28 -19.20
CA GLU A 356 7.57 5.55 -19.24
C GLU A 356 7.84 6.14 -17.84
N ASN A 357 6.96 5.91 -16.85
CA ASN A 357 7.24 6.19 -15.42
C ASN A 357 8.16 5.11 -14.78
N VAL A 358 8.78 4.30 -15.63
CA VAL A 358 9.51 3.06 -15.35
C VAL A 358 11.00 3.20 -15.69
N ASP A 359 11.50 4.42 -15.89
CA ASP A 359 12.94 4.71 -15.71
C ASP A 359 13.44 4.24 -14.32
N THR A 360 12.53 4.16 -13.34
CA THR A 360 12.69 3.54 -12.01
C THR A 360 12.42 2.01 -11.96
N LEU A 361 11.48 1.45 -12.74
CA LEU A 361 11.20 0.00 -12.77
C LEU A 361 12.27 -0.78 -13.53
N THR A 362 12.70 -0.33 -14.71
CA THR A 362 13.71 -1.01 -15.52
C THR A 362 15.08 -0.98 -14.84
N ASN A 363 15.40 0.12 -14.13
CA ASN A 363 16.58 0.21 -13.28
C ASN A 363 16.52 -0.68 -12.03
N SER A 364 15.33 -0.92 -11.48
CA SER A 364 15.15 -1.67 -10.24
C SER A 364 14.93 -3.17 -10.45
N LEU A 365 14.25 -3.56 -11.55
CA LEU A 365 14.02 -4.96 -11.95
C LEU A 365 15.18 -5.56 -12.75
N ARG A 366 16.15 -4.73 -13.19
CA ARG A 366 17.33 -5.13 -13.96
C ARG A 366 16.93 -6.06 -15.13
N THR A 367 16.01 -5.63 -15.98
CA THR A 367 15.52 -6.43 -17.11
C THR A 367 16.05 -5.92 -18.45
N CYS A 368 16.29 -6.83 -19.39
CA CYS A 368 16.83 -6.52 -20.70
C CYS A 368 15.81 -5.74 -21.52
N PHE A 369 16.22 -4.62 -22.11
CA PHE A 369 15.34 -3.80 -22.95
C PHE A 369 14.89 -4.48 -24.26
N SER A 370 15.66 -5.45 -24.77
CA SER A 370 15.31 -6.18 -26.00
C SER A 370 14.40 -7.38 -25.74
N CYS A 371 14.79 -8.25 -24.81
CA CYS A 371 14.13 -9.55 -24.60
C CYS A 371 13.41 -9.69 -23.26
N TYR A 372 13.47 -8.67 -22.39
CA TYR A 372 12.84 -8.64 -21.07
C TYR A 372 13.35 -9.70 -20.06
N ASN A 373 14.35 -10.50 -20.44
CA ASN A 373 15.07 -11.38 -19.52
C ASN A 373 15.84 -10.59 -18.48
N ARG A 374 16.17 -11.22 -17.35
CA ARG A 374 17.07 -10.63 -16.36
C ARG A 374 18.39 -10.18 -17.00
N ALA A 375 18.83 -8.97 -16.66
CA ALA A 375 19.97 -8.28 -17.22
C ALA A 375 20.89 -7.82 -16.09
N LEU A 376 22.18 -8.13 -16.20
CA LEU A 376 23.18 -7.73 -15.20
C LEU A 376 24.06 -6.58 -15.70
N LYS A 377 24.01 -6.27 -17.00
CA LYS A 377 24.88 -5.28 -17.64
C LYS A 377 24.10 -4.03 -18.01
N LYS A 378 24.63 -2.87 -17.66
CA LYS A 378 24.11 -1.56 -18.09
C LYS A 378 24.79 -1.11 -19.37
N CYS A 379 24.08 -0.29 -20.15
CA CYS A 379 24.68 0.45 -21.25
C CYS A 379 25.80 1.35 -20.70
N SER A 380 27.01 1.18 -21.21
CA SER A 380 28.19 1.94 -20.77
C SER A 380 28.06 3.45 -21.04
N LYS A 381 27.27 3.84 -22.04
CA LYS A 381 27.11 5.24 -22.47
C LYS A 381 26.07 6.00 -21.63
N CYS A 382 24.83 5.52 -21.58
CA CYS A 382 23.74 6.23 -20.88
C CYS A 382 23.53 5.77 -19.43
N LYS A 383 24.01 4.58 -19.04
CA LYS A 383 23.79 3.94 -17.73
C LYS A 383 22.31 3.74 -17.30
N LYS A 384 21.35 4.03 -18.19
CA LYS A 384 19.90 3.86 -17.97
C LYS A 384 19.37 2.52 -18.48
N ALA A 385 19.83 2.07 -19.65
CA ALA A 385 19.36 0.80 -20.24
C ALA A 385 20.13 -0.42 -19.73
N TRP A 386 19.43 -1.54 -19.51
CA TRP A 386 19.99 -2.84 -19.10
C TRP A 386 19.88 -3.88 -20.22
N TYR A 387 20.88 -4.77 -20.32
CA TYR A 387 20.92 -5.84 -21.30
C TYR A 387 21.43 -7.16 -20.69
N CYS A 388 20.81 -8.28 -21.07
CA CYS A 388 21.27 -9.62 -20.66
C CYS A 388 22.54 -10.03 -21.42
N SER A 389 22.70 -9.56 -22.66
CA SER A 389 23.82 -9.88 -23.54
C SER A 389 24.15 -8.72 -24.48
N ARG A 390 25.37 -8.73 -25.04
CA ARG A 390 25.78 -7.74 -26.06
C ARG A 390 24.94 -7.86 -27.34
N LYS A 391 24.49 -9.07 -27.69
CA LYS A 391 23.61 -9.32 -28.83
C LYS A 391 22.30 -8.54 -28.71
N CYS A 392 21.63 -8.66 -27.56
CA CYS A 392 20.39 -7.92 -27.28
C CYS A 392 20.60 -6.39 -27.28
N GLN A 393 21.79 -5.92 -26.88
CA GLN A 393 22.11 -4.49 -26.95
C GLN A 393 22.24 -3.99 -28.38
N VAL A 394 22.87 -4.78 -29.26
CA VAL A 394 23.04 -4.43 -30.68
C VAL A 394 21.69 -4.46 -31.40
N GLU A 395 20.85 -5.45 -31.12
CA GLU A 395 19.48 -5.55 -31.69
C GLU A 395 18.60 -4.36 -31.32
N HIS A 396 18.69 -3.87 -30.07
CA HIS A 396 17.93 -2.72 -29.61
C HIS A 396 18.61 -1.37 -29.91
N TRP A 397 19.84 -1.37 -30.44
CA TRP A 397 20.65 -0.15 -30.56
C TRP A 397 20.02 0.90 -31.48
N SER A 398 19.32 0.47 -32.54
CA SER A 398 18.65 1.36 -33.49
C SER A 398 17.58 2.25 -32.84
N ALA A 399 16.83 1.70 -31.87
CA ALA A 399 15.86 2.44 -31.06
C ALA A 399 16.52 3.17 -29.89
N HIS A 400 17.52 2.55 -29.25
CA HIS A 400 18.17 3.10 -28.06
C HIS A 400 19.10 4.29 -28.34
N LYS A 401 19.74 4.37 -29.50
CA LYS A 401 20.73 5.44 -29.78
C LYS A 401 20.16 6.87 -29.77
N ASN A 402 18.84 6.99 -29.91
CA ASN A 402 18.10 8.26 -29.97
C ASN A 402 17.39 8.61 -28.65
N THR A 403 17.57 7.79 -27.59
CA THR A 403 17.07 7.99 -26.23
C THR A 403 18.24 8.22 -25.27
#